data_AF-A0A662HQP9-F1
#
_entry.id   AF-A0A662HQP9-F1
#
_cell.length_a   1.000
_cell.length_b   1.000
_cell.length_c   1.000
_cell.angle_alpha   90.00
_cell.angle_beta   90.00
_cell.angle_gamma   90.00
#
_symmetry.space_group_name_H-M   'P 1'
#
loop_
_entity.id
_entity.type
_entity.pdbx_description
1 polymer ?
#
loop_
_entity_poly.entity_id
_entity_poly.type
_entity_poly.pdbx_seq_one_letter_code
_entity_poly.pdbx_strand_id
1 'polypeptide(L)'
;MMPLTWGSPTLKFRLDNTVYSVWHEFSAPHPVNVEEKLRRLKDGEDIFSVIKRETTRRFDIVVMKGDYDTLFKEKPKFSEVEKMSLEEFLDLPNKYFKLIEGKIDILIECKERPFDEWKDDVEEQIIPYFKTYKPKRMVIISAYRVPENVVRNLEREGIDVIAPFSPDECPWEQQSRLMDIIKCV
;
A
#
# COMPACT_ATOMS: atom_id res chain seq x y z
N MET A 1 -2.37 22.20 2.18
CA MET A 1 -1.74 20.95 2.66
C MET A 1 -1.99 19.89 1.57
N MET A 2 -0.94 19.22 1.08
CA MET A 2 -1.09 18.21 0.02
C MET A 2 -1.89 17.01 0.55
N PRO A 3 -2.84 16.46 -0.22
CA PRO A 3 -3.60 15.28 0.18
C PRO A 3 -2.75 13.99 0.36
N LEU A 4 -1.49 14.00 -0.05
CA LEU A 4 -0.66 12.81 -0.17
C LEU A 4 0.64 12.92 0.63
N THR A 5 1.14 11.77 1.02
CA THR A 5 2.47 11.56 1.61
C THR A 5 3.50 11.34 0.52
N TRP A 6 4.65 12.00 0.69
CA TRP A 6 5.73 12.03 -0.29
C TRP A 6 6.96 11.42 0.36
N GLY A 7 7.33 10.22 -0.08
CA GLY A 7 8.50 9.53 0.46
C GLY A 7 9.35 9.00 -0.67
N SER A 8 10.64 9.35 -0.65
CA SER A 8 11.65 8.50 -1.30
C SER A 8 11.60 7.11 -0.66
N PRO A 9 12.12 6.07 -1.35
CA PRO A 9 12.29 4.75 -0.73
C PRO A 9 13.00 4.85 0.62
N THR A 10 12.53 4.10 1.61
CA THR A 10 13.18 3.99 2.93
C THR A 10 14.57 3.39 2.80
N LEU A 11 14.71 2.39 1.92
CA LEU A 11 15.99 1.80 1.57
C LEU A 11 15.99 1.33 0.12
N LYS A 12 17.21 1.08 -0.38
CA LYS A 12 17.44 0.41 -1.66
C LYS A 12 18.43 -0.71 -1.47
N PHE A 13 18.24 -1.80 -2.19
CA PHE A 13 19.23 -2.85 -2.28
C PHE A 13 19.41 -3.30 -3.73
N ARG A 14 20.51 -4.00 -3.98
CA ARG A 14 20.82 -4.59 -5.29
C ARG A 14 20.96 -6.09 -5.14
N LEU A 15 20.24 -6.84 -5.96
CA LEU A 15 20.35 -8.29 -6.07
C LEU A 15 20.49 -8.62 -7.56
N ASP A 16 21.54 -9.37 -7.92
CA ASP A 16 21.81 -9.79 -9.31
C ASP A 16 21.72 -8.65 -10.33
N ASN A 17 22.41 -7.53 -10.04
CA ASN A 17 22.40 -6.28 -10.82
C ASN A 17 21.04 -5.56 -10.94
N THR A 18 19.99 -6.07 -10.30
CA THR A 18 18.68 -5.42 -10.23
C THR A 18 18.61 -4.55 -8.97
N VAL A 19 18.20 -3.29 -9.13
CA VAL A 19 17.93 -2.38 -8.01
C VAL A 19 16.49 -2.58 -7.56
N TYR A 20 16.28 -2.60 -6.24
CA TYR A 20 14.97 -2.63 -5.62
C TYR A 20 14.82 -1.41 -4.72
N SER A 21 13.70 -0.71 -4.88
CA SER A 21 13.27 0.37 -4.02
C SER A 21 12.26 -0.16 -3.01
N VAL A 22 12.51 0.09 -1.72
CA VAL A 22 11.68 -0.42 -0.64
C VAL A 22 11.19 0.74 0.21
N TRP A 23 9.89 0.75 0.49
CA TRP A 23 9.28 1.64 1.47
C TRP A 23 8.78 0.83 2.65
N HIS A 24 9.08 1.31 3.85
CA HIS A 24 8.50 0.86 5.10
C HIS A 24 7.47 1.89 5.57
N GLU A 25 6.30 1.44 6.04
CA GLU A 25 5.17 2.28 6.46
C GLU A 25 4.75 3.28 5.38
N PHE A 26 4.63 2.80 4.14
CA PHE A 26 4.32 3.63 3.00
C PHE A 26 2.87 4.10 3.04
N SER A 27 2.65 5.41 3.12
CA SER A 27 1.32 5.98 2.92
C SER A 27 1.10 6.23 1.42
N ALA A 28 0.41 5.29 0.78
CA ALA A 28 0.12 5.26 -0.63
C ALA A 28 -1.07 6.16 -0.99
N PRO A 29 -1.03 6.88 -2.14
CA PRO A 29 -2.22 7.49 -2.73
C PRO A 29 -3.36 6.48 -2.89
N HIS A 30 -4.59 6.90 -2.62
CA HIS A 30 -5.79 6.08 -2.81
C HIS A 30 -6.74 6.76 -3.80
N PRO A 31 -7.37 5.99 -4.70
CA PRO A 31 -8.36 6.57 -5.60
C PRO A 31 -9.55 7.09 -4.80
N VAL A 32 -10.06 8.26 -5.20
CA VAL A 32 -11.16 8.96 -4.54
C VAL A 32 -12.25 9.31 -5.53
N ASN A 33 -13.49 9.32 -5.04
CA ASN A 33 -14.61 9.86 -5.78
C ASN A 33 -14.67 11.39 -5.59
N VAL A 34 -14.32 12.14 -6.64
CA VAL A 34 -14.28 13.60 -6.62
C VAL A 34 -15.68 14.21 -6.48
N GLU A 35 -16.68 13.63 -7.15
CA GLU A 35 -18.08 14.09 -7.06
C GLU A 35 -18.61 13.97 -5.64
N GLU A 36 -18.30 12.87 -4.96
CA GLU A 36 -18.67 12.65 -3.58
C GLU A 36 -18.01 13.66 -2.63
N LYS A 37 -16.72 13.95 -2.83
CA LYS A 37 -16.02 14.98 -2.06
C LYS A 37 -16.63 16.37 -2.31
N LEU A 38 -16.95 16.71 -3.54
CA LEU A 38 -17.62 17.97 -3.89
C LEU A 38 -19.01 18.07 -3.25
N ARG A 39 -19.78 16.98 -3.22
CA ARG A 39 -21.09 16.92 -2.56
C ARG A 39 -20.96 17.24 -1.07
N ARG A 40 -20.03 16.60 -0.36
CA ARG A 40 -19.79 16.83 1.07
C ARG A 40 -19.42 18.28 1.39
N LEU A 41 -18.62 18.92 0.54
CA LEU A 41 -18.31 20.35 0.69
C LEU A 41 -19.56 21.23 0.53
N LYS A 42 -20.44 20.89 -0.41
CA LYS A 42 -21.72 21.60 -0.60
C LYS A 42 -22.65 21.40 0.59
N ASP A 43 -22.60 20.24 1.24
CA ASP A 43 -23.35 19.92 2.45
C ASP A 43 -22.78 20.62 3.71
N GLY A 44 -21.69 21.38 3.56
CA GLY A 44 -21.10 22.18 4.63
C GLY A 44 -20.07 21.42 5.48
N GLU A 45 -19.60 20.24 5.06
CA GLU A 45 -18.48 19.58 5.73
C GLU A 45 -17.21 20.43 5.63
N ASP A 46 -16.39 20.39 6.68
CA ASP A 46 -15.11 21.10 6.74
C ASP A 46 -14.18 20.67 5.60
N ILE A 47 -13.60 21.66 4.90
CA ILE A 47 -12.79 21.45 3.70
C ILE A 47 -11.56 20.58 3.98
N PHE A 48 -10.92 20.74 5.14
CA PHE A 48 -9.74 19.96 5.49
C PHE A 48 -10.07 18.49 5.72
N SER A 49 -11.21 18.24 6.37
CA SER A 49 -11.74 16.90 6.62
C SER A 49 -12.06 16.19 5.31
N VAL A 50 -12.74 16.87 4.37
CA VAL A 50 -13.05 16.30 3.06
C VAL A 50 -11.79 16.02 2.24
N ILE A 51 -10.81 16.94 2.23
CA ILE A 51 -9.56 16.75 1.48
C ILE A 51 -8.79 15.52 2.00
N LYS A 52 -8.70 15.33 3.31
CA LYS A 52 -7.92 14.23 3.91
C LYS A 52 -8.60 12.88 3.84
N ARG A 53 -9.93 12.84 3.91
CA ARG A 53 -10.69 11.58 4.01
C ARG A 53 -10.39 10.66 2.83
N GLU A 54 -10.03 9.42 3.14
CA GLU A 54 -9.82 8.33 2.17
C GLU A 54 -8.74 8.57 1.12
N THR A 55 -7.89 9.57 1.33
CA THR A 55 -6.98 10.00 0.27
C THR A 55 -5.66 9.20 0.24
N THR A 56 -5.30 8.57 1.34
CA THR A 56 -4.15 7.69 1.43
C THR A 56 -4.47 6.43 2.22
N ARG A 57 -3.77 5.33 1.91
CA ARG A 57 -3.73 4.09 2.69
C ARG A 57 -2.32 3.80 3.15
N ARG A 58 -2.17 3.27 4.36
CA ARG A 58 -0.86 2.85 4.88
C ARG A 58 -0.64 1.38 4.53
N PHE A 59 0.53 1.09 3.97
CA PHE A 59 1.06 -0.23 3.74
C PHE A 59 2.31 -0.43 4.60
N ASP A 60 2.54 -1.66 5.05
CA ASP A 60 3.68 -1.93 5.91
C ASP A 60 4.99 -1.98 5.12
N ILE A 61 5.05 -2.79 4.06
CA ILE A 61 6.23 -2.85 3.19
C ILE A 61 5.81 -2.91 1.72
N VAL A 62 6.40 -2.03 0.93
CA VAL A 62 6.26 -2.01 -0.53
C VAL A 62 7.63 -2.20 -1.17
N VAL A 63 7.72 -3.14 -2.11
CA VAL A 63 8.92 -3.38 -2.91
C VAL A 63 8.59 -3.12 -4.38
N MET A 64 9.44 -2.34 -5.03
CA MET A 64 9.38 -2.09 -6.47
C MET A 64 10.75 -2.30 -7.11
N LYS A 65 10.78 -3.07 -8.19
CA LYS A 65 11.94 -3.36 -9.02
C LYS A 65 12.26 -2.16 -9.90
N GLY A 66 13.39 -1.52 -9.63
CA GLY A 66 13.86 -0.31 -10.29
C GLY A 66 14.31 0.75 -9.28
N ASP A 67 14.91 1.82 -9.82
CA ASP A 67 15.21 3.02 -9.05
C ASP A 67 14.01 3.97 -9.11
N TYR A 68 13.33 4.12 -7.97
CA TYR A 68 12.13 4.96 -7.83
C TYR A 68 12.37 6.14 -6.88
N ASP A 69 13.61 6.60 -6.75
CA ASP A 69 13.97 7.75 -5.92
C ASP A 69 13.16 9.01 -6.25
N THR A 70 12.66 9.14 -7.47
CA THR A 70 11.93 10.32 -7.95
C THR A 70 10.43 10.11 -8.06
N LEU A 71 9.91 8.89 -7.84
CA LEU A 71 8.51 8.52 -8.08
C LEU A 71 7.51 9.48 -7.42
N PHE A 72 7.84 9.96 -6.21
CA PHE A 72 7.04 10.93 -5.45
C PHE A 72 7.81 12.22 -5.11
N LYS A 73 8.90 12.53 -5.83
CA LYS A 73 9.63 13.80 -5.60
C LYS A 73 8.94 14.98 -6.28
N GLU A 74 8.28 14.75 -7.40
CA GLU A 74 7.58 15.79 -8.15
C GLU A 74 6.21 16.09 -7.49
N LYS A 75 6.26 17.03 -6.54
CA LYS A 75 5.07 17.64 -5.94
C LYS A 75 4.62 18.80 -6.83
N PRO A 76 3.31 19.07 -6.94
CA PRO A 76 2.87 20.27 -7.62
C PRO A 76 3.39 21.47 -6.80
N LYS A 77 4.00 22.42 -7.49
CA LYS A 77 4.47 23.66 -6.88
C LYS A 77 3.26 24.42 -6.35
N PHE A 78 3.46 25.21 -5.29
CA PHE A 78 2.38 26.02 -4.72
C PHE A 78 1.70 26.90 -5.78
N SER A 79 2.48 27.51 -6.68
CA SER A 79 1.98 28.32 -7.79
C SER A 79 1.20 27.55 -8.87
N GLU A 80 1.36 26.23 -8.93
CA GLU A 80 0.56 25.35 -9.80
C GLU A 80 -0.76 25.01 -9.11
N VAL A 81 -0.71 24.71 -7.80
CA VAL A 81 -1.89 24.42 -6.98
C VAL A 81 -2.84 25.63 -6.90
N GLU A 82 -2.33 26.85 -6.76
CA GLU A 82 -3.16 28.07 -6.71
C GLU A 82 -3.98 28.31 -7.98
N LYS A 83 -3.55 27.73 -9.11
CA LYS A 83 -4.23 27.88 -10.40
C LYS A 83 -5.23 26.76 -10.69
N MET A 84 -5.26 25.71 -9.85
CA MET A 84 -6.18 24.59 -10.02
C MET A 84 -7.59 24.99 -9.59
N SER A 85 -8.58 24.49 -10.32
CA SER A 85 -9.94 24.40 -9.79
C SER A 85 -9.99 23.48 -8.58
N LEU A 86 -11.03 23.63 -7.75
CA LEU A 86 -11.27 22.73 -6.61
C LEU A 86 -11.36 21.27 -7.06
N GLU A 87 -12.00 21.00 -8.19
CA GLU A 87 -12.13 19.65 -8.76
C GLU A 87 -10.76 19.07 -9.13
N GLU A 88 -9.92 19.83 -9.85
CA GLU A 88 -8.57 19.39 -10.22
C GLU A 88 -7.69 19.12 -8.98
N PHE A 89 -7.85 19.93 -7.94
CA PHE A 89 -7.14 19.74 -6.68
C PHE A 89 -7.60 18.47 -5.95
N LEU A 90 -8.91 18.22 -5.91
CA LEU A 90 -9.49 17.01 -5.30
C LEU A 90 -9.15 15.73 -6.09
N ASP A 91 -8.87 15.83 -7.39
CA ASP A 91 -8.47 14.72 -8.26
C ASP A 91 -6.98 14.37 -8.18
N LEU A 92 -6.13 15.19 -7.53
CA LEU A 92 -4.70 14.89 -7.37
C LEU A 92 -4.43 13.45 -6.86
N PRO A 93 -5.15 12.91 -5.85
CA PRO A 93 -4.95 11.54 -5.41
C PRO A 93 -5.09 10.50 -6.51
N ASN A 94 -6.07 10.65 -7.40
CA ASN A 94 -6.28 9.76 -8.54
C ASN A 94 -5.10 9.83 -9.53
N LYS A 95 -4.57 11.03 -9.77
CA LYS A 95 -3.40 11.22 -10.64
C LYS A 95 -2.15 10.51 -10.08
N TYR A 96 -1.91 10.63 -8.78
CA TYR A 96 -0.77 9.97 -8.14
C TYR A 96 -0.98 8.47 -7.94
N PHE A 97 -2.21 8.02 -7.73
CA PHE A 97 -2.55 6.60 -7.68
C PHE A 97 -2.17 5.87 -8.99
N LYS A 98 -2.36 6.51 -10.15
CA LYS A 98 -1.93 5.96 -11.45
C LYS A 98 -0.42 5.70 -11.56
N LEU A 99 0.40 6.34 -10.72
CA LEU A 99 1.85 6.08 -10.69
C LEU A 99 2.20 4.75 -10.02
N ILE A 100 1.30 4.18 -9.21
CA ILE A 100 1.53 2.94 -8.46
C ILE A 100 0.61 1.78 -8.84
N GLU A 101 -0.58 2.05 -9.37
CA GLU A 101 -1.51 1.00 -9.78
C GLU A 101 -0.83 0.04 -10.77
N GLY A 102 -0.77 -1.25 -10.43
CA GLY A 102 -0.11 -2.27 -11.25
C GLY A 102 1.42 -2.15 -11.35
N LYS A 103 2.04 -1.29 -10.56
CA LYS A 103 3.50 -1.08 -10.53
C LYS A 103 4.18 -1.68 -9.30
N ILE A 104 3.43 -1.96 -8.25
CA ILE A 104 3.96 -2.59 -7.05
C ILE A 104 4.34 -4.03 -7.37
N ASP A 105 5.62 -4.39 -7.17
CA ASP A 105 6.09 -5.75 -7.40
C ASP A 105 5.71 -6.64 -6.23
N ILE A 106 5.94 -6.18 -4.99
CA ILE A 106 5.53 -6.90 -3.77
C ILE A 106 4.89 -5.92 -2.80
N LEU A 107 3.69 -6.25 -2.34
CA LEU A 107 3.04 -5.62 -1.20
C LEU A 107 3.04 -6.62 -0.02
N ILE A 108 3.64 -6.25 1.10
CA ILE A 108 3.67 -7.09 2.30
C ILE A 108 2.91 -6.36 3.40
N GLU A 109 1.91 -7.04 3.96
CA GLU A 109 1.17 -6.59 5.14
C GLU A 109 1.55 -7.46 6.34
N CYS A 110 1.88 -6.81 7.45
CA CYS A 110 2.37 -7.43 8.66
C CYS A 110 1.26 -7.43 9.72
N LYS A 111 0.94 -8.61 10.28
CA LYS A 111 -0.06 -8.77 11.33
C LYS A 111 0.59 -9.28 12.61
N GLU A 112 0.79 -8.35 13.53
CA GLU A 112 1.41 -8.62 14.85
C GLU A 112 0.42 -9.16 15.89
N ARG A 113 -0.90 -9.08 15.63
CA ARG A 113 -1.95 -9.54 16.56
C ARG A 113 -2.50 -10.92 16.14
N PRO A 114 -3.08 -11.68 17.09
CA PRO A 114 -3.84 -12.89 16.78
C PRO A 114 -4.91 -12.66 15.71
N PHE A 115 -5.20 -13.68 14.89
CA PHE A 115 -6.13 -13.59 13.77
C PHE A 115 -7.51 -13.04 14.17
N ASP A 116 -8.04 -13.43 15.33
CA ASP A 116 -9.36 -12.99 15.79
C ASP A 116 -9.49 -11.46 15.95
N GLU A 117 -8.37 -10.74 16.10
CA GLU A 117 -8.34 -9.29 16.24
C GLU A 117 -8.32 -8.53 14.90
N TRP A 118 -7.95 -9.19 13.80
CA TRP A 118 -7.85 -8.57 12.48
C TRP A 118 -8.60 -9.33 11.38
N LYS A 119 -9.38 -10.35 11.73
CA LYS A 119 -10.14 -11.17 10.77
C LYS A 119 -11.00 -10.35 9.81
N ASP A 120 -11.54 -9.23 10.27
CA ASP A 120 -12.41 -8.36 9.46
C ASP A 120 -11.58 -7.60 8.40
N ASP A 121 -10.29 -7.36 8.66
CA ASP A 121 -9.35 -6.76 7.70
C ASP A 121 -9.23 -7.59 6.42
N VAL A 122 -9.50 -8.90 6.45
CA VAL A 122 -9.44 -9.75 5.25
C VAL A 122 -10.33 -9.19 4.15
N GLU A 123 -11.59 -8.92 4.47
CA GLU A 123 -12.60 -8.45 3.52
C GLU A 123 -12.66 -6.93 3.45
N GLU A 124 -12.33 -6.22 4.54
CA GLU A 124 -12.40 -4.76 4.59
C GLU A 124 -11.17 -4.06 4.05
N GLN A 125 -10.00 -4.71 4.11
CA GLN A 125 -8.72 -4.09 3.80
C GLN A 125 -7.88 -4.91 2.81
N ILE A 126 -7.50 -6.14 3.17
CA ILE A 126 -6.50 -6.96 2.47
C ILE A 126 -6.94 -7.23 1.03
N ILE A 127 -8.10 -7.86 0.85
CA ILE A 127 -8.64 -8.18 -0.49
C ILE A 127 -8.94 -6.90 -1.28
N PRO A 128 -9.61 -5.87 -0.72
CA PRO A 128 -9.80 -4.60 -1.41
C PRO A 128 -8.50 -3.93 -1.87
N TYR A 129 -7.45 -3.96 -1.06
CA TYR A 129 -6.16 -3.36 -1.42
C TYR A 129 -5.47 -4.15 -2.53
N PHE A 130 -5.48 -5.48 -2.46
CA PHE A 130 -4.99 -6.32 -3.56
C PHE A 130 -5.68 -5.97 -4.89
N LYS A 131 -7.01 -5.90 -4.88
CA LYS A 131 -7.83 -5.58 -6.06
C LYS A 131 -7.62 -4.15 -6.56
N THR A 132 -7.47 -3.19 -5.65
CA THR A 132 -7.32 -1.78 -5.99
C THR A 132 -5.93 -1.50 -6.56
N TYR A 133 -4.88 -1.89 -5.85
CA TYR A 133 -3.50 -1.52 -6.20
C TYR A 133 -2.86 -2.48 -7.20
N LYS A 134 -3.41 -3.68 -7.33
CA LYS A 134 -2.97 -4.72 -8.29
C LYS A 134 -1.46 -4.99 -8.21
N PRO A 135 -0.90 -5.24 -7.01
CA PRO A 135 0.51 -5.61 -6.93
C PRO A 135 0.72 -6.94 -7.68
N LYS A 136 1.91 -7.16 -8.24
CA LYS A 136 2.22 -8.44 -8.88
C LYS A 136 2.13 -9.60 -7.89
N ARG A 137 2.49 -9.33 -6.64
CA ARG A 137 2.38 -10.26 -5.53
C ARG A 137 1.99 -9.51 -4.26
N MET A 138 1.08 -10.10 -3.48
CA MET A 138 0.78 -9.63 -2.13
C MET A 138 1.00 -10.76 -1.14
N VAL A 139 1.58 -10.43 0.01
CA VAL A 139 1.89 -11.40 1.06
C VAL A 139 1.40 -10.88 2.40
N ILE A 140 0.68 -11.72 3.13
CA ILE A 140 0.38 -11.50 4.55
C ILE A 140 1.41 -12.24 5.37
N ILE A 141 2.15 -11.51 6.21
CA ILE A 141 3.03 -12.10 7.23
C ILE A 141 2.34 -11.94 8.57
N SER A 142 1.99 -13.04 9.21
CA SER A 142 1.35 -13.02 10.53
C SER A 142 2.22 -13.66 11.58
N ALA A 143 2.41 -12.95 12.71
CA ALA A 143 3.12 -13.50 13.86
C ALA A 143 2.41 -14.72 14.44
N TYR A 144 1.09 -14.80 14.30
CA TYR A 144 0.25 -15.87 14.83
C TYR A 144 -0.24 -16.79 13.70
N ARG A 145 -0.74 -17.97 14.09
CA ARG A 145 -1.39 -18.87 13.12
C ARG A 145 -2.62 -18.21 12.53
N VAL A 146 -2.81 -18.42 11.23
CA VAL A 146 -4.03 -18.05 10.49
C VAL A 146 -4.80 -19.35 10.19
N PRO A 147 -6.12 -19.39 10.39
CA PRO A 147 -6.91 -20.57 10.07
C PRO A 147 -6.74 -21.03 8.61
N GLU A 148 -6.59 -22.33 8.38
CA GLU A 148 -6.31 -22.87 7.03
C GLU A 148 -7.35 -22.49 5.98
N ASN A 149 -8.62 -22.41 6.38
CA ASN A 149 -9.69 -22.00 5.47
C ASN A 149 -9.51 -20.56 4.98
N VAL A 150 -8.95 -19.68 5.81
CA VAL A 150 -8.64 -18.28 5.49
C VAL A 150 -7.41 -18.22 4.60
N VAL A 151 -6.35 -18.98 4.93
CA VAL A 151 -5.16 -19.11 4.06
C VAL A 151 -5.55 -19.54 2.65
N ARG A 152 -6.32 -20.62 2.51
CA ARG A 152 -6.80 -21.10 1.21
C ARG A 152 -7.74 -20.11 0.51
N ASN A 153 -8.39 -19.22 1.24
CA ASN A 153 -9.22 -18.17 0.64
C ASN A 153 -8.33 -17.08 0.02
N LEU A 154 -7.36 -16.59 0.79
CA LEU A 154 -6.39 -15.59 0.34
C LEU A 154 -5.55 -16.10 -0.84
N GLU A 155 -5.07 -17.35 -0.79
CA GLU A 155 -4.33 -17.96 -1.90
C GLU A 155 -5.16 -18.08 -3.18
N ARG A 156 -6.48 -18.33 -3.05
CA ARG A 156 -7.41 -18.34 -4.20
C ARG A 156 -7.58 -16.96 -4.82
N GLU A 157 -7.49 -15.90 -4.02
CA GLU A 157 -7.44 -14.52 -4.51
C GLU A 157 -6.05 -14.15 -5.08
N GLY A 158 -5.03 -14.99 -4.91
CA GLY A 158 -3.65 -14.74 -5.34
C GLY A 158 -2.77 -14.03 -4.30
N ILE A 159 -3.16 -14.11 -3.02
CA ILE A 159 -2.45 -13.50 -1.89
C ILE A 159 -1.81 -14.62 -1.06
N ASP A 160 -0.49 -14.59 -0.92
CA ASP A 160 0.23 -15.58 -0.12
C ASP A 160 0.12 -15.27 1.37
N VAL A 161 0.18 -16.32 2.20
CA VAL A 161 0.20 -16.17 3.66
C VAL A 161 1.40 -16.92 4.24
N ILE A 162 2.23 -16.20 5.00
CA ILE A 162 3.24 -16.79 5.87
C ILE A 162 2.77 -16.64 7.32
N ALA A 163 2.39 -17.77 7.91
CA ALA A 163 1.93 -17.84 9.28
C ALA A 163 2.19 -19.23 9.87
N PRO A 164 2.58 -19.35 11.15
CA PRO A 164 3.05 -18.25 11.99
C PRO A 164 4.41 -17.73 11.48
N PHE A 165 4.78 -16.53 11.92
CA PHE A 165 6.06 -15.88 11.68
C PHE A 165 6.43 -15.09 12.93
N SER A 166 6.51 -15.78 14.07
CA SER A 166 6.80 -15.15 15.37
C SER A 166 8.31 -15.11 15.62
N PRO A 167 8.81 -14.19 16.46
CA PRO A 167 10.20 -14.21 16.90
C PRO A 167 10.67 -15.54 17.55
N ASP A 168 9.75 -16.42 17.91
CA ASP A 168 10.05 -17.75 18.47
C ASP A 168 10.35 -18.80 17.38
N GLU A 169 10.03 -18.52 16.11
CA GLU A 169 10.46 -19.37 14.99
C GLU A 169 11.95 -19.19 14.70
N CYS A 170 12.54 -20.19 14.05
CA CYS A 170 13.96 -20.17 13.74
C CYS A 170 14.28 -19.11 12.66
N PRO A 171 15.23 -18.18 12.88
CA PRO A 171 15.50 -17.07 11.95
C PRO A 171 15.84 -17.51 10.51
N TRP A 172 16.47 -18.68 10.33
CA TRP A 172 16.85 -19.19 9.00
C TRP A 172 15.64 -19.66 8.18
N GLU A 173 14.64 -20.25 8.84
CA GLU A 173 13.40 -20.69 8.19
C GLU A 173 12.59 -19.48 7.73
N GLN A 174 12.52 -18.46 8.60
CA GLN A 174 11.92 -17.17 8.31
C GLN A 174 12.56 -16.50 7.10
N GLN A 175 13.90 -16.43 7.09
CA GLN A 175 14.66 -15.88 5.98
C GLN A 175 14.41 -16.67 4.68
N SER A 176 14.39 -18.00 4.73
CA SER A 176 14.15 -18.83 3.53
C SER A 176 12.78 -18.53 2.92
N ARG A 177 11.71 -18.51 3.73
CA ARG A 177 10.34 -18.23 3.25
C ARG A 177 10.23 -16.83 2.63
N LEU A 178 10.87 -15.83 3.23
CA LEU A 178 10.94 -14.48 2.67
C LEU A 178 11.72 -14.43 1.34
N MET A 179 12.85 -15.13 1.26
CA MET A 179 13.66 -15.17 0.04
C MET A 179 12.92 -15.87 -1.11
N ASP A 180 12.13 -16.91 -0.81
CA ASP A 180 11.30 -17.60 -1.81
C ASP A 180 10.21 -16.67 -2.36
N ILE A 181 9.67 -15.76 -1.54
CA ILE A 181 8.75 -14.73 -2.03
C ILE A 181 9.44 -13.79 -3.02
N ILE A 182 10.60 -13.26 -2.60
CA ILE A 182 11.32 -12.21 -3.35
C ILE A 182 11.86 -12.74 -4.68
N LYS A 183 12.33 -13.99 -4.73
CA LYS A 183 12.94 -14.58 -5.94
C LYS A 183 11.96 -14.89 -7.06
N CYS A 184 10.66 -14.99 -6.77
CA CYS A 184 9.65 -15.29 -7.78
C CYS A 184 9.10 -14.05 -8.51
N VAL A 185 9.73 -12.88 -8.34
CA VAL A 185 9.30 -11.57 -8.85
C VAL A 185 10.36 -10.93 -9.73
#